data_AF-A0A8K0R483-F1
#
_entry.id   AF-A0A8K0R483-F1
#
_cell.length_a   1.000
_cell.length_b   1.000
_cell.length_c   1.000
_cell.angle_alpha   90.00
_cell.angle_beta   90.00
_cell.angle_gamma   90.00
#
_symmetry.space_group_name_H-M   'P 1'
#
loop_
_entity.id
_entity.type
_entity.pdbx_description
1 polymer ?
#
loop_
_entity_poly.entity_id
_entity_poly.type
_entity_poly.pdbx_seq_one_letter_code
_entity_poly.pdbx_strand_id
1 'polypeptide(L)'
;MFTLFGWTGQQTYNYLDKRNSRELREQADLKSQADYKPKDTLVQKIAKSKWSPMSVLTDEQYEEMLQEKLLRFEAEIALIDERIEGVKKQAIEAEAQRKLHEQQRQVKEEK
;
A
#
# COMPACT_ATOMS: atom_id res chain seq x y z
N MET A 1 8.10 34.45 40.68
CA MET A 1 7.18 33.31 40.44
C MET A 1 7.59 32.40 39.28
N PHE A 2 8.49 32.78 38.36
CA PHE A 2 8.92 31.92 37.24
C PHE A 2 10.13 31.01 37.54
N THR A 3 10.85 31.25 38.63
CA THR A 3 12.04 30.49 39.05
C THR A 3 11.73 29.09 39.58
N LEU A 4 10.59 28.88 40.24
CA LEU A 4 10.17 27.56 40.75
C LEU A 4 9.77 26.61 39.61
N PHE A 5 9.03 27.10 38.61
CA PHE A 5 8.69 26.33 37.41
C PHE A 5 9.94 25.96 36.60
N GLY A 6 10.92 26.86 36.50
CA GLY A 6 12.21 26.58 35.87
C GLY A 6 13.00 25.49 36.60
N TRP A 7 13.01 25.51 37.94
CA TRP A 7 13.70 24.51 38.75
C TRP A 7 13.05 23.12 38.64
N THR A 8 11.72 23.04 38.72
CA THR A 8 10.99 21.78 38.53
C THR A 8 11.22 21.22 37.12
N GLY A 9 11.17 22.07 36.09
CA GLY A 9 11.46 21.66 34.71
C GLY A 9 12.88 21.11 34.52
N GLN A 10 13.89 21.80 35.07
CA GLN A 10 15.29 21.33 35.00
C GLN A 10 15.51 20.01 35.74
N GLN A 11 14.89 19.82 36.92
CA GLN A 11 15.01 18.56 37.67
C GLN A 11 14.41 17.38 36.88
N THR A 12 13.23 17.57 36.30
CA THR A 12 12.58 16.53 35.48
C THR A 12 13.36 16.24 34.21
N TYR A 13 13.86 17.28 33.52
CA TYR A 13 14.68 17.12 32.32
C TYR A 13 15.99 16.37 32.62
N ASN A 14 16.71 16.78 33.66
CA ASN A 14 17.96 16.14 34.08
C ASN A 14 17.76 14.69 34.55
N TYR A 15 16.59 14.37 35.11
CA TYR A 15 16.26 13.00 35.51
C TYR A 15 16.02 12.08 34.31
N LEU A 16 15.29 12.57 33.30
CA LEU A 16 15.02 11.84 32.06
C LEU A 16 16.30 11.69 31.21
N ASP A 17 17.13 12.73 31.14
CA ASP A 17 18.37 12.71 30.34
C ASP A 17 19.43 11.77 30.92
N LYS A 18 19.54 11.67 32.26
CA LYS A 18 20.42 10.70 32.93
C LYS A 18 20.04 9.23 32.67
N ARG A 19 18.76 8.95 32.43
CA ARG A 19 18.29 7.61 32.05
C ARG A 19 18.60 7.32 30.58
N ASN A 20 18.33 8.29 29.70
CA ASN A 20 18.58 8.15 28.27
C ASN A 20 20.09 7.97 27.94
N SER A 21 20.96 8.74 28.60
CA SER A 21 22.42 8.69 28.37
C SER A 21 23.09 7.41 28.88
N ARG A 22 22.53 6.73 29.89
CA ARG A 22 22.99 5.39 30.31
C ARG A 22 22.58 4.32 29.31
N GLU A 23 21.32 4.33 28.89
CA GLU A 23 20.81 3.37 27.90
C GLU A 23 21.48 3.50 26.52
N LEU A 24 21.90 4.71 26.14
CA LEU A 24 22.66 4.95 24.90
C LEU A 24 24.07 4.35 24.96
N ARG A 25 24.71 4.37 26.13
CA ARG A 25 26.02 3.73 26.36
C ARG A 25 25.91 2.21 26.33
N GLU A 26 24.92 1.65 27.02
CA GLU A 26 24.64 0.21 26.99
C GLU A 26 24.26 -0.27 25.57
N GLN A 27 23.51 0.53 24.79
CA GLN A 27 23.25 0.23 23.38
C GLN A 27 24.49 0.28 22.49
N ALA A 28 25.43 1.19 22.77
CA ALA A 28 26.69 1.25 22.04
C ALA A 28 27.55 0.01 22.30
N ASP A 29 27.56 -0.48 23.55
CA ASP A 29 28.23 -1.72 23.92
C ASP A 29 27.53 -2.94 23.27
N LEU A 30 26.18 -2.99 23.28
CA LEU A 30 25.40 -4.06 22.64
C LEU A 30 25.48 -4.07 21.10
N LYS A 31 25.71 -2.92 20.44
CA LYS A 31 25.94 -2.84 18.98
C LYS A 31 27.17 -3.60 18.50
N SER A 32 28.12 -3.88 19.40
CA SER A 32 29.31 -4.68 19.10
C SER A 32 29.06 -6.20 19.14
N GLN A 33 27.89 -6.64 19.62
CA GLN A 33 27.43 -8.03 19.51
C GLN A 33 26.70 -8.26 18.19
N ALA A 34 26.98 -9.39 17.54
CA ALA A 34 26.44 -9.76 16.23
C ALA A 34 24.90 -9.82 16.16
N ASP A 35 24.22 -9.94 17.30
CA ASP A 35 22.76 -10.06 17.41
C ASP A 35 22.08 -8.75 17.89
N TYR A 36 22.62 -7.59 17.55
CA TYR A 36 22.00 -6.31 17.92
C TYR A 36 20.72 -6.02 17.13
N LYS A 37 19.55 -6.12 17.79
CA LYS A 37 18.30 -5.54 17.29
C LYS A 37 18.11 -4.12 17.86
N PRO A 38 18.07 -3.06 17.03
CA PRO A 38 17.84 -1.70 17.51
C PRO A 38 16.50 -1.60 18.24
N LYS A 39 16.47 -0.90 19.38
CA LYS A 39 15.20 -0.63 20.10
C LYS A 39 14.25 0.17 19.21
N ASP A 40 12.99 -0.22 19.20
CA ASP A 40 11.95 0.46 18.41
C ASP A 40 11.81 1.94 18.82
N THR A 41 11.73 2.83 17.83
CA THR A 41 11.42 4.25 18.06
C THR A 41 9.97 4.41 18.54
N LEU A 42 9.66 5.55 19.17
CA LEU A 42 8.29 5.83 19.65
C LEU A 42 7.26 5.74 18.51
N VAL A 43 7.64 6.21 17.31
CA VAL A 43 6.83 6.09 16.08
C VAL A 43 6.64 4.63 15.68
N GLN A 44 7.69 3.81 15.71
CA GLN A 44 7.58 2.37 15.42
C GLN A 44 6.70 1.65 16.44
N LYS A 45 6.76 2.02 17.73
CA LYS A 45 5.89 1.45 18.77
C LYS A 45 4.41 1.81 18.54
N ILE A 46 4.14 3.05 18.12
CA ILE A 46 2.79 3.47 17.75
C ILE A 46 2.34 2.70 16.50
N ALA A 47 3.16 2.63 15.45
CA ALA A 47 2.83 1.94 14.20
C ALA A 47 2.64 0.43 14.37
N LYS A 48 3.34 -0.22 15.32
CA LYS A 48 3.15 -1.63 15.69
C LYS A 48 1.95 -1.85 16.62
N SER A 49 1.32 -0.79 17.13
CA SER A 49 0.18 -0.92 18.04
C SER A 49 -1.06 -1.41 17.29
N LYS A 50 -1.90 -2.22 17.96
CA LYS A 50 -3.16 -2.74 17.42
C LYS A 50 -4.18 -1.66 17.01
N TRP A 51 -4.00 -0.45 17.53
CA TRP A 51 -4.87 0.70 17.28
C TRP A 51 -4.29 1.67 16.25
N SER A 52 -3.14 1.32 15.66
CA SER A 52 -2.54 2.11 14.61
C SER A 52 -3.33 1.96 13.31
N PRO A 53 -3.69 3.07 12.64
CA PRO A 53 -4.26 3.02 11.30
C PRO A 53 -3.23 2.60 10.23
N MET A 54 -1.95 2.55 10.58
CA MET A 54 -0.87 2.07 9.71
C MET A 54 -0.19 0.84 10.30
N SER A 55 0.08 -0.17 9.46
CA SER A 55 0.83 -1.36 9.83
C SER A 55 2.30 -1.22 9.43
N VAL A 56 3.19 -1.76 10.27
CA VAL A 56 4.59 -1.98 9.90
C VAL A 56 4.68 -3.35 9.25
N LEU A 57 5.11 -3.39 8.00
CA LEU A 57 5.30 -4.63 7.24
C LEU A 57 6.78 -5.01 7.26
N THR A 58 7.07 -6.30 7.33
CA THR A 58 8.38 -6.81 6.91
C THR A 58 8.48 -6.80 5.39
N ASP A 59 9.70 -6.92 4.87
CA ASP A 59 9.93 -6.95 3.42
C ASP A 59 9.16 -8.09 2.75
N GLU A 60 9.09 -9.26 3.39
CA GLU A 60 8.35 -10.43 2.90
C GLU A 60 6.84 -10.17 2.88
N GLN A 61 6.30 -9.55 3.94
CA GLN A 61 4.87 -9.21 4.01
C GLN A 61 4.48 -8.15 2.97
N TYR A 62 5.40 -7.23 2.69
CA TYR A 62 5.19 -6.24 1.65
C TYR A 62 5.19 -6.88 0.26
N GLU A 63 6.13 -7.80 0.00
CA GLU A 63 6.17 -8.56 -1.25
C GLU A 63 4.90 -9.39 -1.46
N GLU A 64 4.45 -10.14 -0.46
CA GLU A 64 3.22 -10.94 -0.51
C GLU A 64 2.00 -10.06 -0.83
N MET A 65 1.87 -8.91 -0.17
CA MET A 65 0.80 -7.95 -0.45
C MET A 65 0.84 -7.45 -1.90
N LEU A 66 2.03 -7.16 -2.43
CA LEU A 66 2.17 -6.70 -3.81
C LEU A 66 1.80 -7.80 -4.81
N GLN A 67 2.20 -9.04 -4.55
CA GLN A 67 1.86 -10.20 -5.38
C GLN A 67 0.35 -10.44 -5.41
N GLU A 68 -0.33 -10.37 -4.27
CA GLU A 68 -1.79 -10.51 -4.20
C GLU A 68 -2.50 -9.41 -5.01
N LYS A 69 -2.06 -8.16 -4.86
CA LYS A 69 -2.61 -7.03 -5.62
C LYS A 69 -2.38 -7.18 -7.12
N LEU A 70 -1.19 -7.63 -7.52
CA LEU A 70 -0.86 -7.87 -8.92
C LEU A 70 -1.80 -8.92 -9.52
N LEU A 71 -1.95 -10.07 -8.85
CA LEU A 71 -2.83 -11.15 -9.30
C LEU A 71 -4.29 -10.67 -9.46
N ARG A 72 -4.77 -9.86 -8.51
CA ARG A 72 -6.11 -9.27 -8.60
C ARG A 72 -6.25 -8.36 -9.82
N PHE A 73 -5.26 -7.50 -10.08
CA PHE A 73 -5.28 -6.64 -11.26
C PHE A 73 -5.25 -7.44 -12.56
N GLU A 74 -4.43 -8.48 -12.65
CA GLU A 74 -4.38 -9.36 -13.82
C GLU A 74 -5.75 -10.00 -14.10
N ALA A 75 -6.44 -10.47 -13.05
CA ALA A 75 -7.79 -11.01 -13.19
C ALA A 75 -8.80 -9.95 -13.64
N GLU A 76 -8.75 -8.74 -13.08
CA GLU A 76 -9.62 -7.63 -13.48
C GLU A 76 -9.36 -7.20 -14.94
N ILE A 77 -8.10 -7.18 -15.39
CA ILE A 77 -7.71 -6.91 -16.79
C ILE A 77 -8.30 -7.98 -17.71
N ALA A 78 -8.14 -9.27 -17.38
CA ALA A 78 -8.65 -10.36 -18.20
C ALA A 78 -10.19 -10.27 -18.40
N LEU A 79 -10.93 -9.93 -17.34
CA LEU A 79 -12.37 -9.71 -17.42
C LEU A 79 -12.74 -8.50 -18.29
N ILE A 80 -11.94 -7.44 -18.24
CA ILE A 80 -12.14 -6.24 -19.08
C ILE A 80 -11.87 -6.59 -20.55
N ASP A 81 -10.81 -7.35 -20.84
CA ASP A 81 -10.47 -7.78 -22.19
C ASP A 81 -11.58 -8.62 -22.81
N GLU A 82 -12.16 -9.56 -22.05
CA GLU A 82 -13.31 -10.36 -22.50
C GLU A 82 -14.52 -9.46 -22.85
N ARG A 83 -14.81 -8.46 -22.02
CA ARG A 83 -15.89 -7.50 -22.28
C ARG A 83 -15.62 -6.65 -23.52
N ILE A 84 -14.39 -6.19 -23.71
CA ILE A 84 -13.97 -5.44 -24.90
C ILE A 84 -14.15 -6.30 -26.15
N GLU A 85 -13.73 -7.56 -26.10
CA GLU A 85 -13.91 -8.50 -27.21
C GLU A 85 -15.39 -8.73 -27.52
N GLY A 86 -16.23 -8.90 -26.48
CA GLY A 86 -17.68 -9.01 -26.63
C GLY A 86 -18.30 -7.80 -27.34
N VAL A 87 -17.94 -6.59 -26.95
CA VAL A 87 -18.42 -5.36 -27.60
C VAL A 87 -17.95 -5.27 -29.05
N LYS A 88 -16.69 -5.64 -29.33
CA LYS A 88 -16.16 -5.66 -30.72
C LYS A 88 -16.93 -6.66 -31.60
N LYS A 89 -17.21 -7.86 -31.10
CA LYS A 89 -18.00 -8.87 -31.83
C LYS A 89 -19.40 -8.36 -32.16
N GLN A 90 -20.09 -7.78 -31.17
CA GLN A 90 -21.42 -7.19 -31.39
C GLN A 90 -21.41 -6.09 -32.45
N ALA A 91 -20.39 -5.23 -32.46
CA ALA A 91 -20.26 -4.18 -33.47
C ALA A 91 -20.08 -4.76 -34.88
N ILE A 92 -19.24 -5.78 -35.04
CA ILE A 92 -19.00 -6.46 -36.32
C ILE A 92 -20.28 -7.15 -36.82
N GLU A 93 -20.98 -7.87 -35.94
CA GLU A 93 -22.24 -8.55 -36.26
C GLU A 93 -23.32 -7.56 -36.69
N ALA A 94 -23.46 -6.43 -35.99
CA ALA A 94 -24.40 -5.37 -36.34
C ALA A 94 -24.08 -4.75 -37.71
N GLU A 95 -22.81 -4.53 -38.03
CA GLU A 95 -22.40 -4.02 -39.34
C GLU A 95 -22.68 -5.04 -40.46
N ALA A 96 -22.39 -6.33 -40.22
CA ALA A 96 -22.68 -7.40 -41.18
C ALA A 96 -24.18 -7.51 -41.47
N GLN A 97 -25.03 -7.45 -40.44
CA GLN A 97 -26.48 -7.45 -40.59
C GLN A 97 -26.99 -6.25 -41.39
N ARG A 98 -26.43 -5.05 -41.17
CA ARG A 98 -26.78 -3.85 -41.95
C ARG A 98 -26.45 -4.03 -43.43
N LYS A 99 -25.24 -4.49 -43.76
CA LYS A 99 -24.81 -4.74 -45.14
C LYS A 99 -25.67 -5.79 -45.84
N LEU A 100 -25.98 -6.88 -45.16
CA LEU A 100 -26.88 -7.93 -45.66
C LEU A 100 -28.26 -7.37 -46.00
N HIS A 101 -28.83 -6.56 -45.09
CA HIS A 101 -30.15 -5.97 -45.28
C HIS A 101 -30.16 -4.93 -46.41
N GLU A 102 -29.10 -4.14 -46.57
CA GLU A 102 -28.92 -3.21 -47.70
C GLU A 102 -28.86 -3.96 -49.03
N GLN A 103 -28.07 -5.03 -49.13
CA GLN A 103 -28.00 -5.87 -50.33
C GLN A 103 -29.36 -6.48 -50.69
N GLN A 104 -30.09 -6.98 -49.70
CA GLN A 104 -31.43 -7.53 -49.92
C GLN A 104 -32.44 -6.50 -50.44
N ARG A 105 -32.31 -5.22 -50.02
CA ARG A 105 -33.14 -4.14 -50.54
C ARG A 105 -32.80 -3.82 -51.99
N GLN A 106 -31.52 -3.69 -52.32
CA GLN A 106 -31.07 -3.44 -53.69
C GLN A 106 -31.53 -4.53 -54.66
N VAL A 107 -31.37 -5.81 -54.29
CA VAL A 107 -31.81 -6.94 -55.12
C VAL A 107 -33.34 -6.98 -55.34
N LYS A 108 -34.12 -6.44 -54.39
CA LYS A 108 -35.59 -6.32 -54.55
C LYS A 108 -36.00 -5.14 -55.41
N GLU A 109 -35.22 -4.07 -55.44
CA GLU A 109 -35.50 -2.87 -56.25
C GLU A 109 -35.08 -3.06 -57.72
N GLU A 110 -34.14 -3.96 -58.01
CA GLU A 110 -33.67 -4.28 -59.37
C GLU A 110 -34.51 -5.37 -60.09
N LYS A 111 -35.52 -5.97 -59.45
CA LYS A 111 -36.42 -6.97 -60.04
C LYS A 111 -37.83 -6.44 -60.26
#